data_AF-A0A1E7N806-F1
#
_entry.id   AF-A0A1E7N806-F1
#
_cell.length_a   1.000
_cell.length_b   1.000
_cell.length_c   1.000
_cell.angle_alpha   90.00
_cell.angle_beta   90.00
_cell.angle_gamma   90.00
#
_symmetry.space_group_name_H-M   'P 1'
#
loop_
_entity.id
_entity.type
_entity.pdbx_description
1 polymer ?
#
loop_
_entity_poly.entity_id
_entity_poly.type
_entity_poly.pdbx_seq_one_letter_code
_entity_poly.pdbx_strand_id
1 'polypeptide(L)'
;MARSGWARPVAEAEAVLVRHYRRLGEATAQDALQAWARAGCAVPDGTPGVKQLNLWAFAVQPLPQNAGSAAWFCLRADRWTGEGSAATAVLLPSARGPQRTGGGPGRSCSRFEQDTVAWTWWRSPQGAEYLLAAGSRRVTRLIVRGPDWSVDRPAPDRTLAVERPARAAVRVEALLDNGSRLNPPH
;
A
#
# COMPACT_ATOMS: atom_id res chain seq x y z
N MET A 1 33.29 25.49 9.25
CA MET A 1 31.86 25.39 8.89
C MET A 1 31.47 23.92 8.91
N ALA A 2 30.57 23.57 9.82
CA ALA A 2 30.31 22.21 10.27
C ALA A 2 29.44 21.40 9.30
N ARG A 3 29.70 20.10 9.29
CA ARG A 3 29.24 19.06 8.37
C ARG A 3 27.71 18.86 8.42
N SER A 4 27.08 18.88 7.25
CA SER A 4 25.73 18.37 6.98
C SER A 4 25.71 16.83 7.06
N GLY A 5 25.14 16.26 8.13
CA GLY A 5 25.21 14.82 8.40
C GLY A 5 23.93 14.13 8.90
N TRP A 6 22.79 14.83 8.99
CA TRP A 6 21.65 14.32 9.78
C TRP A 6 20.44 13.81 8.98
N ALA A 7 20.47 13.86 7.65
CA ALA A 7 19.37 13.33 6.81
C ALA A 7 19.52 11.85 6.41
N ARG A 8 20.67 11.22 6.71
CA ARG A 8 20.99 9.85 6.30
C ARG A 8 20.37 8.72 7.15
N PRO A 9 20.16 8.83 8.47
CA PRO A 9 19.79 7.67 9.29
C PRO A 9 18.32 7.23 9.12
N VAL A 10 17.40 8.15 8.77
CA VAL A 10 15.97 7.83 8.64
C VAL A 10 15.68 7.09 7.33
N ALA A 11 16.27 7.54 6.22
CA ALA A 11 16.15 6.89 4.92
C ALA A 11 16.80 5.49 4.89
N GLU A 12 17.87 5.28 5.67
CA GLU A 12 18.51 3.96 5.83
C GLU A 12 17.63 3.00 6.65
N ALA A 13 16.94 3.48 7.71
CA ALA A 13 15.98 2.68 8.48
C ALA A 13 14.71 2.30 7.67
N GLU A 14 14.22 3.20 6.81
CA GLU A 14 13.07 2.95 5.92
C GLU A 14 13.42 2.00 4.76
N ALA A 15 14.63 2.11 4.21
CA ALA A 15 15.15 1.17 3.23
C ALA A 15 15.39 -0.23 3.82
N VAL A 16 15.68 -0.32 5.14
CA VAL A 16 15.75 -1.59 5.88
C VAL A 16 14.35 -2.20 6.03
N LEU A 17 13.32 -1.41 6.35
CA LEU A 17 11.93 -1.89 6.39
C LEU A 17 11.48 -2.47 5.02
N VAL A 18 11.70 -1.74 3.93
CA VAL A 18 11.30 -2.19 2.56
C VAL A 18 12.15 -3.36 2.05
N ARG A 19 13.41 -3.50 2.50
CA ARG A 19 14.25 -4.67 2.16
C ARG A 19 14.01 -5.89 3.06
N HIS A 20 13.60 -5.71 4.32
CA HIS A 20 13.34 -6.81 5.25
C HIS A 20 12.00 -7.51 4.98
N TYR A 21 10.96 -6.79 4.53
CA TYR A 21 9.70 -7.42 4.12
C TYR A 21 9.79 -8.29 2.83
N ARG A 22 10.97 -8.44 2.21
CA ARG A 22 11.18 -9.07 0.89
C ARG A 22 11.18 -10.59 0.87
N ARG A 23 11.08 -11.27 2.00
CA ARG A 23 11.03 -12.73 2.04
C ARG A 23 10.31 -13.20 3.29
N LEU A 24 9.02 -12.87 3.39
CA LEU A 24 8.21 -13.40 4.48
C LEU A 24 7.95 -14.89 4.17
N GLY A 25 8.73 -15.74 4.84
CA GLY A 25 8.35 -17.12 5.10
C GLY A 25 7.15 -17.15 6.04
N GLU A 26 6.90 -18.29 6.68
CA GLU A 26 5.89 -18.38 7.73
C GLU A 26 6.05 -17.23 8.75
N ALA A 27 4.94 -16.80 9.36
CA ALA A 27 4.90 -15.67 10.29
C ALA A 27 5.54 -16.02 11.66
N THR A 28 6.78 -16.49 11.62
CA THR A 28 7.58 -16.93 12.76
C THR A 28 8.73 -15.97 13.05
N ALA A 29 9.14 -15.16 12.06
CA ALA A 29 10.11 -14.09 12.23
C ALA A 29 9.49 -12.84 12.89
N GLN A 30 10.29 -12.07 13.64
CA GLN A 30 9.81 -10.92 14.43
C GLN A 30 9.18 -9.82 13.57
N ASP A 31 9.78 -9.50 12.43
CA ASP A 31 9.28 -8.52 11.47
C ASP A 31 7.96 -8.96 10.84
N ALA A 32 7.84 -10.24 10.49
CA ALA A 32 6.60 -10.86 10.02
C ALA A 32 5.48 -10.71 11.06
N LEU A 33 5.75 -11.08 12.31
CA LEU A 33 4.80 -10.97 13.42
C LEU A 33 4.37 -9.52 13.66
N GLN A 34 5.29 -8.56 13.59
CA GLN A 34 4.97 -7.14 13.75
C GLN A 34 4.08 -6.61 12.62
N ALA A 35 4.32 -7.01 11.37
CA ALA A 35 3.43 -6.67 10.26
C ALA A 35 2.03 -7.26 10.46
N TRP A 36 1.93 -8.53 10.83
CA TRP A 36 0.65 -9.17 11.14
C TRP A 36 -0.08 -8.51 12.31
N ALA A 37 0.61 -8.17 13.39
CA ALA A 37 0.02 -7.48 14.54
C ALA A 37 -0.55 -6.10 14.16
N ARG A 38 0.09 -5.39 13.23
CA ARG A 38 -0.32 -4.04 12.82
C ARG A 38 -1.34 -4.00 11.70
N ALA A 39 -1.36 -5.00 10.81
CA ALA A 39 -2.18 -4.97 9.61
C ALA A 39 -3.20 -6.13 9.52
N GLY A 40 -3.15 -7.11 10.42
CA GLY A 40 -4.02 -8.29 10.41
C GLY A 40 -5.51 -7.96 10.48
N CYS A 41 -5.92 -6.87 11.14
CA CYS A 41 -7.33 -6.46 11.16
C CYS A 41 -7.91 -6.10 9.77
N ALA A 42 -7.06 -5.94 8.75
CA ALA A 42 -7.49 -5.72 7.37
C ALA A 42 -7.66 -7.02 6.55
N VAL A 43 -7.54 -8.22 7.15
CA VAL A 43 -7.64 -9.48 6.39
C VAL A 43 -9.00 -9.63 5.69
N PRO A 44 -9.05 -9.93 4.38
CA PRO A 44 -10.30 -9.93 3.62
C PRO A 44 -11.35 -10.92 4.12
N ASP A 45 -10.92 -12.00 4.76
CA ASP A 45 -11.78 -12.98 5.38
C ASP A 45 -11.06 -13.65 6.57
N GLY A 46 -11.78 -13.80 7.68
CA GLY A 46 -11.33 -14.52 8.88
C GLY A 46 -12.35 -15.56 9.36
N THR A 47 -13.33 -15.91 8.52
CA THR A 47 -14.38 -16.88 8.84
C THR A 47 -13.88 -18.33 8.75
N PRO A 48 -14.58 -19.31 9.35
CA PRO A 48 -14.22 -20.72 9.21
C PRO A 48 -14.04 -21.16 7.76
N GLY A 49 -13.09 -22.08 7.52
CA GLY A 49 -12.76 -22.58 6.17
C GLY A 49 -11.64 -21.82 5.45
N VAL A 50 -11.08 -20.77 6.06
CA VAL A 50 -9.80 -20.19 5.63
C VAL A 50 -8.68 -21.22 5.82
N LYS A 51 -7.95 -21.49 4.74
CA LYS A 51 -6.78 -22.36 4.69
C LYS A 51 -5.50 -21.60 5.05
N GLN A 52 -5.35 -20.40 4.50
CA GLN A 52 -4.12 -19.61 4.64
C GLN A 52 -4.43 -18.12 4.55
N LEU A 53 -3.71 -17.34 5.35
CA LEU A 53 -3.67 -15.89 5.26
C LEU A 53 -2.28 -15.46 4.80
N ASN A 54 -2.22 -14.53 3.86
CA ASN A 54 -0.98 -13.94 3.37
C ASN A 54 -1.04 -12.43 3.53
N LEU A 55 0.11 -11.84 3.83
CA LEU A 55 0.29 -10.40 3.96
C LEU A 55 1.65 -10.04 3.41
N TRP A 56 1.71 -9.01 2.58
CA TRP A 56 2.97 -8.34 2.26
C TRP A 56 2.82 -6.84 2.22
N ALA A 57 3.86 -6.15 2.68
CA ALA A 57 4.04 -4.74 2.43
C ALA A 57 4.52 -4.54 0.98
N PHE A 58 3.76 -3.83 0.16
CA PHE A 58 4.15 -3.59 -1.24
C PHE A 58 4.75 -2.20 -1.48
N ALA A 59 4.47 -1.24 -0.58
CA ALA A 59 5.04 0.10 -0.65
C ALA A 59 5.12 0.75 0.73
N VAL A 60 6.07 1.68 0.89
CA VAL A 60 6.14 2.64 1.99
C VAL A 60 6.10 4.01 1.35
N GLN A 61 5.21 4.88 1.83
CA GLN A 61 4.97 6.19 1.27
C GLN A 61 5.30 7.28 2.28
N PRO A 62 6.35 8.09 2.04
CA PRO A 62 6.54 9.34 2.77
C PRO A 62 5.33 10.24 2.59
N LEU A 63 4.79 10.75 3.69
CA LEU A 63 3.65 11.63 3.66
C LEU A 63 4.08 13.09 3.46
N PRO A 64 3.28 13.89 2.71
CA PRO A 64 3.47 15.32 2.61
C PRO A 64 3.64 15.99 3.97
N GLN A 65 4.28 17.15 3.98
CA GLN A 65 4.48 17.98 5.18
C GLN A 65 5.27 17.27 6.30
N ASN A 66 6.14 16.32 5.94
CA ASN A 66 6.93 15.52 6.88
C ASN A 66 6.09 14.80 7.94
N ALA A 67 4.86 14.39 7.57
CA ALA A 67 3.92 13.77 8.49
C ALA A 67 4.21 12.28 8.81
N GLY A 68 5.45 11.83 8.60
CA GLY A 68 5.88 10.44 8.72
C GLY A 68 5.64 9.62 7.45
N SER A 69 5.54 8.29 7.60
CA SER A 69 5.42 7.36 6.48
C SER A 69 4.24 6.41 6.64
N ALA A 70 3.49 6.21 5.57
CA ALA A 70 2.42 5.24 5.50
C ALA A 70 2.94 3.90 4.93
N ALA A 71 2.51 2.79 5.52
CA ALA A 71 2.82 1.46 5.01
C ALA A 71 1.62 0.86 4.27
N TRP A 72 1.85 0.32 3.08
CA TRP A 72 0.80 -0.23 2.23
C TRP A 72 0.92 -1.75 2.14
N PHE A 73 -0.21 -2.44 2.33
CA PHE A 73 -0.29 -3.89 2.43
C PHE A 73 -1.25 -4.47 1.40
N CYS A 74 -0.89 -5.63 0.85
CA CYS A 74 -1.80 -6.53 0.15
C CYS A 74 -2.00 -7.74 1.07
N LEU A 75 -3.26 -8.03 1.40
CA LEU A 75 -3.65 -9.16 2.24
C LEU A 75 -4.49 -10.12 1.42
N ARG A 76 -4.35 -11.42 1.68
CA ARG A 76 -5.10 -12.48 1.01
C ARG A 76 -5.60 -13.50 2.02
N ALA A 77 -6.80 -14.00 1.77
CA ALA A 77 -7.33 -15.21 2.38
C ALA A 77 -7.56 -16.25 1.30
N ASP A 78 -6.95 -17.42 1.44
CA ASP A 78 -7.19 -18.60 0.61
C ASP A 78 -8.07 -19.58 1.39
N ARG A 79 -9.08 -20.16 0.74
CA ARG A 79 -10.01 -21.13 1.34
C ARG A 79 -9.67 -22.56 0.90
N TRP A 80 -10.12 -23.53 1.69
CA TRP A 80 -10.01 -24.96 1.33
C TRP A 80 -10.79 -25.32 0.06
N THR A 81 -11.83 -24.56 -0.28
CA THR A 81 -12.61 -24.70 -1.53
C THR A 81 -11.83 -24.31 -2.79
N GLY A 82 -10.65 -23.70 -2.63
CA GLY A 82 -9.85 -23.15 -3.74
C GLY A 82 -10.21 -21.70 -4.09
N GLU A 83 -11.28 -21.15 -3.51
CA GLU A 83 -11.61 -19.73 -3.59
C GLU A 83 -10.60 -18.89 -2.81
N GLY A 84 -10.52 -17.61 -3.13
CA GLY A 84 -9.76 -16.66 -2.33
C GLY A 84 -10.29 -15.24 -2.47
N SER A 85 -9.90 -14.41 -1.53
CA SER A 85 -10.20 -12.99 -1.49
C SER A 85 -8.96 -12.19 -1.14
N ALA A 86 -8.94 -10.93 -1.56
CA ALA A 86 -7.83 -10.02 -1.40
C ALA A 86 -8.30 -8.69 -0.82
N ALA A 87 -7.43 -8.00 -0.10
CA ALA A 87 -7.64 -6.63 0.32
C ALA A 87 -6.36 -5.83 0.19
N THR A 88 -6.49 -4.56 -0.15
CA THR A 88 -5.42 -3.59 0.05
C THR A 88 -5.72 -2.75 1.29
N ALA A 89 -4.68 -2.36 1.99
CA ALA A 89 -4.80 -1.50 3.15
C ALA A 89 -3.61 -0.58 3.32
N VAL A 90 -3.83 0.53 4.02
CA VAL A 90 -2.80 1.49 4.42
C VAL A 90 -2.78 1.64 5.93
N LEU A 91 -1.60 1.61 6.52
CA LEU A 91 -1.37 2.02 7.90
C LEU A 91 -0.75 3.40 7.90
N LEU A 92 -1.52 4.40 8.31
CA LEU A 92 -1.07 5.78 8.44
C LEU A 92 -0.27 5.97 9.74
N PRO A 93 0.63 6.97 9.80
CA PRO A 93 1.30 7.37 11.03
C PRO A 93 0.29 7.61 12.16
N SER A 94 0.61 7.09 13.34
CA SER A 94 -0.19 7.22 14.57
C SER A 94 -1.60 6.60 14.51
N ALA A 95 -1.96 5.90 13.42
CA ALA A 95 -3.21 5.16 13.36
C ALA A 95 -3.15 3.92 14.26
N ARG A 96 -4.27 3.61 14.92
CA ARG A 96 -4.38 2.41 15.78
C ARG A 96 -4.44 1.10 14.99
N GLY A 97 -4.69 1.18 13.68
CA GLY A 97 -4.82 0.02 12.83
C GLY A 97 -4.87 0.40 11.34
N PRO A 98 -4.90 -0.61 10.47
CA PRO A 98 -4.89 -0.43 9.03
C PRO A 98 -6.27 0.02 8.54
N GLN A 99 -6.29 0.89 7.54
CA GLN A 99 -7.51 1.24 6.82
C GLN A 99 -7.54 0.51 5.48
N ARG A 100 -8.62 -0.23 5.21
CA ARG A 100 -8.81 -0.86 3.90
C ARG A 100 -9.01 0.19 2.81
N THR A 101 -8.49 -0.12 1.63
CA THR A 101 -8.52 0.75 0.45
C THR A 101 -9.18 0.10 -0.76
N GLY A 102 -9.43 -1.20 -0.69
CA GLY A 102 -10.12 -1.98 -1.71
C GLY A 102 -10.01 -3.46 -1.40
N GLY A 103 -10.73 -4.30 -2.13
CA GLY A 103 -10.66 -5.74 -2.00
C GLY A 103 -11.96 -6.46 -2.31
N GLY A 104 -11.82 -7.72 -2.70
CA GLY A 104 -12.93 -8.60 -3.06
C GLY A 104 -12.43 -10.00 -3.44
N PRO A 105 -13.30 -10.85 -4.02
CA PRO A 105 -12.94 -12.20 -4.41
C PRO A 105 -11.94 -12.19 -5.58
N GLY A 106 -11.11 -13.23 -5.66
CA GLY A 106 -10.24 -13.46 -6.80
C GLY A 106 -8.81 -13.83 -6.43
N ARG A 107 -7.90 -13.56 -7.37
CA ARG A 107 -6.50 -14.03 -7.33
C ARG A 107 -5.52 -12.93 -6.96
N SER A 108 -5.99 -11.70 -6.79
CA SER A 108 -5.18 -10.58 -6.32
C SER A 108 -4.47 -10.93 -5.03
N CYS A 109 -3.31 -10.33 -4.85
CA CYS A 109 -2.43 -10.66 -3.76
C CYS A 109 -2.06 -12.17 -3.69
N SER A 110 -1.94 -12.89 -4.81
CA SER A 110 -1.43 -14.28 -4.84
C SER A 110 -0.10 -14.39 -5.56
N ARG A 111 0.50 -15.59 -5.56
CA ARG A 111 1.71 -15.87 -6.36
C ARG A 111 1.52 -15.61 -7.87
N PHE A 112 0.27 -15.61 -8.35
CA PHE A 112 -0.07 -15.44 -9.76
C PHE A 112 -0.44 -14.00 -10.12
N GLU A 113 -1.00 -13.24 -9.18
CA GLU A 113 -1.33 -11.82 -9.33
C GLU A 113 -0.72 -11.05 -8.16
N GLN A 114 0.58 -10.78 -8.28
CA GLN A 114 1.39 -10.14 -7.25
C GLN A 114 1.35 -8.61 -7.33
N ASP A 115 1.00 -8.07 -8.50
CA ASP A 115 0.99 -6.64 -8.74
C ASP A 115 -0.34 -6.04 -8.24
N THR A 116 -0.24 -4.94 -7.50
CA THR A 116 -1.38 -4.26 -6.90
C THR A 116 -1.19 -2.74 -6.95
N VAL A 117 -2.29 -2.02 -6.92
CA VAL A 117 -2.34 -0.57 -6.72
C VAL A 117 -3.45 -0.27 -5.74
N ALA A 118 -3.23 0.69 -4.85
CA ALA A 118 -4.20 1.10 -3.85
C ALA A 118 -4.18 2.61 -3.69
N TRP A 119 -5.25 3.15 -3.12
CA TRP A 119 -5.36 4.59 -2.89
C TRP A 119 -6.26 4.91 -1.71
N THR A 120 -6.11 6.10 -1.15
CA THR A 120 -7.00 6.62 -0.12
C THR A 120 -7.01 8.15 -0.08
N TRP A 121 -8.03 8.72 0.55
CA TRP A 121 -8.03 10.11 0.98
C TRP A 121 -7.42 10.23 2.38
N TRP A 122 -6.50 11.17 2.55
CA TRP A 122 -5.83 11.44 3.82
C TRP A 122 -5.80 12.93 4.09
N ARG A 123 -6.10 13.32 5.34
CA ARG A 123 -5.96 14.69 5.81
C ARG A 123 -4.65 14.83 6.58
N SER A 124 -3.83 15.78 6.17
CA SER A 124 -2.59 16.13 6.87
C SER A 124 -2.85 16.73 8.26
N PRO A 125 -1.86 16.71 9.17
CA PRO A 125 -1.98 17.38 10.47
C PRO A 125 -2.28 18.88 10.36
N GLN A 126 -1.88 19.52 9.27
CA GLN A 126 -2.14 20.95 8.99
C GLN A 126 -3.51 21.20 8.33
N GLY A 127 -4.30 20.15 8.09
CA GLY A 127 -5.67 20.25 7.59
C GLY A 127 -5.83 20.14 6.06
N ALA A 128 -4.74 20.14 5.29
CA ALA A 128 -4.80 19.93 3.84
C ALA A 128 -5.18 18.48 3.50
N GLU A 129 -6.06 18.30 2.51
CA GLU A 129 -6.51 16.99 2.02
C GLU A 129 -5.66 16.53 0.84
N TYR A 130 -5.25 15.26 0.89
CA TYR A 130 -4.45 14.62 -0.14
C TYR A 130 -5.12 13.32 -0.58
N LEU A 131 -5.07 13.06 -1.88
CA LEU A 131 -5.18 11.70 -2.39
C LEU A 131 -3.82 11.05 -2.36
N LEU A 132 -3.71 9.92 -1.67
CA LEU A 132 -2.53 9.08 -1.64
C LEU A 132 -2.79 7.87 -2.55
N ALA A 133 -1.80 7.50 -3.35
CA ALA A 133 -1.81 6.25 -4.11
C ALA A 133 -0.45 5.58 -4.05
N ALA A 134 -0.44 4.25 -4.05
CA ALA A 134 0.77 3.45 -4.06
C ALA A 134 0.60 2.20 -4.93
N GLY A 135 1.67 1.80 -5.59
CA GLY A 135 1.74 0.63 -6.45
C GLY A 135 2.82 -0.36 -6.02
N SER A 136 2.69 -1.62 -6.47
CA SER A 136 3.72 -2.65 -6.29
C SER A 136 5.01 -2.32 -7.05
N ARG A 137 6.05 -3.11 -6.82
CA ARG A 137 7.42 -2.92 -7.36
C ARG A 137 7.50 -2.68 -8.87
N ARG A 138 6.59 -3.24 -9.66
CA ARG A 138 6.57 -3.15 -11.12
C ARG A 138 5.80 -1.93 -11.66
N VAL A 139 5.08 -1.20 -10.81
CA VAL A 139 4.33 -0.01 -11.22
C VAL A 139 5.29 1.10 -11.63
N THR A 140 5.23 1.58 -12.86
CA THR A 140 6.10 2.65 -13.35
C THR A 140 5.42 4.00 -13.43
N ARG A 141 4.08 4.01 -13.45
CA ARG A 141 3.26 5.21 -13.62
C ARG A 141 1.96 5.09 -12.83
N LEU A 142 1.55 6.19 -12.21
CA LEU A 142 0.26 6.29 -11.51
C LEU A 142 -0.61 7.32 -12.20
N ILE A 143 -1.85 6.91 -12.49
CA ILE A 143 -2.87 7.70 -13.16
C ILE A 143 -4.04 7.86 -12.21
N VAL A 144 -4.46 9.09 -11.97
CA VAL A 144 -5.63 9.41 -11.15
C VAL A 144 -6.54 10.33 -11.94
N ARG A 145 -7.82 9.98 -12.03
CA ARG A 145 -8.83 10.79 -12.71
C ARG A 145 -9.96 11.10 -11.73
N GLY A 146 -10.17 12.38 -11.48
CA GLY A 146 -11.34 12.93 -10.80
C GLY A 146 -12.34 13.51 -11.80
N PRO A 147 -13.40 14.19 -11.32
CA PRO A 147 -14.46 14.74 -12.17
C PRO A 147 -13.96 15.84 -13.13
N ASP A 148 -13.12 16.75 -12.62
CA ASP A 148 -12.64 17.96 -13.27
C ASP A 148 -11.11 18.06 -13.31
N TRP A 149 -10.42 16.99 -12.89
CA TRP A 149 -8.96 16.95 -12.85
C TRP A 149 -8.41 15.57 -13.18
N SER A 150 -7.19 15.54 -13.68
CA SER A 150 -6.43 14.30 -13.83
C SER A 150 -4.96 14.51 -13.51
N VAL A 151 -4.31 13.45 -13.04
CA VAL A 151 -2.87 13.38 -12.82
C VAL A 151 -2.39 12.13 -13.50
N ASP A 152 -1.37 12.26 -14.33
CA ASP A 152 -0.73 11.14 -14.99
C ASP A 152 0.79 11.33 -14.94
N ARG A 153 1.45 10.62 -14.02
CA ARG A 153 2.85 10.87 -13.66
C ARG A 153 3.65 9.58 -13.51
N PRO A 154 4.92 9.56 -13.97
CA PRO A 154 5.86 8.51 -13.58
C PRO A 154 5.94 8.42 -12.04
N ALA A 155 6.05 7.20 -11.53
CA ALA A 155 6.12 6.92 -10.10
C ALA A 155 7.40 6.14 -9.79
N PRO A 156 8.58 6.79 -9.76
CA PRO A 156 9.86 6.12 -9.49
C PRO A 156 9.85 5.44 -8.12
N ASP A 157 9.27 6.10 -7.12
CA ASP A 157 9.10 5.57 -5.75
C ASP A 157 7.81 4.76 -5.58
N ARG A 158 7.09 4.51 -6.68
CA ARG A 158 5.83 3.75 -6.71
C ARG A 158 4.69 4.40 -5.91
N THR A 159 4.84 5.65 -5.51
CA THR A 159 3.84 6.39 -4.71
C THR A 159 3.49 7.72 -5.35
N LEU A 160 2.29 8.22 -5.06
CA LEU A 160 1.78 9.51 -5.50
C LEU A 160 0.99 10.14 -4.35
N ALA A 161 1.22 11.44 -4.13
CA ALA A 161 0.39 12.28 -3.26
C ALA A 161 -0.09 13.49 -4.05
N VAL A 162 -1.39 13.76 -4.02
CA VAL A 162 -2.01 14.85 -4.77
C VAL A 162 -2.87 15.66 -3.83
N GLU A 163 -2.49 16.91 -3.57
CA GLU A 163 -3.30 17.83 -2.77
C GLU A 163 -4.59 18.21 -3.52
N ARG A 164 -5.73 18.14 -2.84
CA ARG A 164 -7.02 18.58 -3.39
C ARG A 164 -7.82 19.31 -2.34
N PRO A 165 -8.53 20.39 -2.69
CA PRO A 165 -9.33 21.16 -1.73
C PRO A 165 -10.53 20.37 -1.20
N ALA A 166 -11.01 19.36 -1.94
CA ALA A 166 -12.12 18.52 -1.54
C ALA A 166 -11.93 17.07 -2.00
N ARG A 167 -12.50 16.14 -1.23
CA ARG A 167 -12.60 14.73 -1.62
C ARG A 167 -13.62 14.57 -2.72
N ALA A 168 -13.33 13.68 -3.66
CA ALA A 168 -14.22 13.35 -4.77
C ALA A 168 -14.14 11.85 -5.10
N ALA A 169 -15.12 11.38 -5.87
CA ALA A 169 -15.00 10.09 -6.54
C ALA A 169 -13.84 10.16 -7.54
N VAL A 170 -13.00 9.12 -7.53
CA VAL A 170 -11.79 9.05 -8.36
C VAL A 170 -11.63 7.65 -8.94
N ARG A 171 -11.00 7.58 -10.11
CA ARG A 171 -10.46 6.35 -10.66
C ARG A 171 -8.95 6.40 -10.59
N VAL A 172 -8.37 5.36 -9.99
CA VAL A 172 -6.92 5.17 -9.93
C VAL A 172 -6.54 4.01 -10.82
N GLU A 173 -5.48 4.19 -11.59
CA GLU A 173 -4.88 3.20 -12.47
C GLU A 173 -3.36 3.22 -12.30
N ALA A 174 -2.73 2.07 -12.50
CA ALA A 174 -1.29 1.94 -12.59
C ALA A 174 -0.89 1.35 -13.94
N LEU A 175 0.29 1.74 -14.44
CA LEU A 175 0.96 1.06 -15.54
C LEU A 175 2.18 0.31 -15.00
N LEU A 176 2.37 -0.91 -15.48
CA LEU A 176 3.51 -1.75 -15.15
C LEU A 176 4.67 -1.57 -16.13
N ASP A 177 5.84 -2.05 -15.76
CA ASP A 177 7.06 -2.07 -16.59
C ASP A 177 6.91 -2.82 -17.93
N ASN A 178 5.97 -3.75 -18.03
CA ASN A 178 5.62 -4.49 -19.25
C ASN A 178 4.48 -3.84 -20.05
N GLY A 179 4.04 -2.63 -19.67
CA GLY A 179 2.95 -1.90 -20.33
C GLY A 179 1.53 -2.33 -19.93
N SER A 180 1.36 -3.37 -19.12
CA SER A 180 0.04 -3.77 -18.63
C SER A 180 -0.57 -2.71 -17.70
N ARG A 181 -1.90 -2.56 -17.75
CA ARG A 181 -2.67 -1.70 -16.84
C ARG A 181 -3.20 -2.48 -15.66
N LEU A 182 -3.31 -1.80 -14.52
CA LEU A 182 -3.80 -2.34 -13.28
C LEU A 182 -4.77 -1.36 -12.62
N ASN A 183 -5.89 -1.90 -12.12
CA ASN A 183 -6.84 -1.16 -11.29
C ASN A 183 -6.72 -1.64 -9.83
N PRO A 184 -7.14 -0.83 -8.85
CA PRO A 184 -7.29 -1.31 -7.48
C PRO A 184 -8.24 -2.53 -7.42
N PRO A 185 -7.96 -3.51 -6.55
CA PRO A 185 -8.88 -4.62 -6.34
C PRO A 185 -10.22 -4.09 -5.77
N HIS A 186 -11.32 -4.57 -6.36
CA HIS A 186 -12.70 -4.20 -6.02
C HIS A 186 -13.40 -5.28 -5.23
#